data_AF-A0A2N6IHL0-F1
#
_entry.id   AF-A0A2N6IHL0-F1
#
_cell.length_a   1.000
_cell.length_b   1.000
_cell.length_c   1.000
_cell.angle_alpha   90.00
_cell.angle_beta   90.00
_cell.angle_gamma   90.00
#
_symmetry.space_group_name_H-M   'P 1'
#
loop_
_entity.id
_entity.type
_entity.pdbx_description
1 polymer ?
#
loop_
_entity_poly.entity_id
_entity_poly.type
_entity_poly.pdbx_seq_one_letter_code
_entity_poly.pdbx_strand_id
1 'polypeptide(L)'
;MTPTRFLAVTLGLLSPLLHLGAHAADFTVSSTDIAPGQTLAPAQVFQGFGCTGGNLAPQLSWHGAPAGTKSYAITLYDPDAPTGSGWWHWSVFNLPATTSSLPAGTTAATLPAGAVQGRNDYGDSAYGGACPPPGDKVHHYQLTVWALSVDKLPLDRQAEGLLLLDRRDPLAARVQQVLLLDPGADWSVAKVASKLHVGASTLRRQLALEQRHFRAILEDVRLGLALQELQSGILSITDIAAACGYASPSRFAARFRQHYGLSPRDLRATL
;
A
#
# COMPACT_ATOMS: atom_id res chain seq x y z
N MET A 1 8.73 -79.35 37.71
CA MET A 1 8.58 -78.98 36.30
C MET A 1 7.53 -77.90 36.19
N THR A 2 7.96 -76.64 36.13
CA THR A 2 7.20 -75.46 35.64
C THR A 2 8.18 -74.28 35.54
N PRO A 3 8.02 -73.36 34.57
CA PRO A 3 9.15 -72.83 33.82
C PRO A 3 9.61 -71.42 34.23
N THR A 4 10.91 -71.20 34.01
CA THR A 4 11.62 -69.91 34.00
C THR A 4 10.95 -68.93 33.05
N ARG A 5 10.51 -67.76 33.57
CA ARG A 5 10.05 -66.63 32.74
C ARG A 5 11.19 -65.61 32.63
N PHE A 6 11.75 -65.50 31.42
CA PHE A 6 12.61 -64.37 31.04
C PHE A 6 11.74 -63.15 30.76
N LEU A 7 11.99 -62.05 31.47
CA LEU A 7 11.41 -60.74 31.20
C LEU A 7 12.30 -60.05 30.14
N ALA A 8 11.86 -60.01 28.90
CA ALA A 8 12.51 -59.21 27.86
C ALA A 8 12.12 -57.73 28.06
N VAL A 9 13.07 -56.91 28.47
CA VAL A 9 12.93 -55.45 28.49
C VAL A 9 13.24 -54.94 27.08
N THR A 10 12.21 -54.66 26.29
CA THR A 10 12.36 -53.91 25.04
C THR A 10 12.63 -52.45 25.36
N LEU A 11 13.86 -52.01 25.14
CA LEU A 11 14.21 -50.58 25.06
C LEU A 11 13.46 -49.97 23.87
N GLY A 12 12.39 -49.20 24.15
CA GLY A 12 11.77 -48.35 23.15
C GLY A 12 12.72 -47.20 22.81
N LEU A 13 13.27 -47.20 21.60
CA LEU A 13 13.94 -46.04 21.02
C LEU A 13 12.93 -44.89 20.91
N LEU A 14 12.99 -43.95 21.84
CA LEU A 14 12.35 -42.64 21.68
C LEU A 14 13.08 -41.93 20.53
N SER A 15 12.53 -42.01 19.32
CA SER A 15 12.94 -41.11 18.25
C SER A 15 12.65 -39.68 18.69
N PRO A 16 13.65 -38.80 18.82
CA PRO A 16 13.36 -37.39 18.97
C PRO A 16 12.70 -36.96 17.66
N LEU A 17 11.44 -36.53 17.74
CA LEU A 17 10.85 -35.68 16.72
C LEU A 17 11.72 -34.43 16.66
N LEU A 18 12.70 -34.45 15.75
CA LEU A 18 13.37 -33.25 15.28
C LEU A 18 12.25 -32.37 14.72
N HIS A 19 11.80 -31.44 15.55
CA HIS A 19 11.08 -30.27 15.08
C HIS A 19 12.05 -29.53 14.16
N LEU A 20 12.00 -29.85 12.87
CA LEU A 20 12.41 -28.93 11.83
C LEU A 20 11.49 -27.72 12.00
N GLY A 21 11.93 -26.77 12.82
CA GLY A 21 11.43 -25.41 12.74
C GLY A 21 11.59 -25.02 11.28
N ALA A 22 10.47 -24.81 10.59
CA ALA A 22 10.48 -24.18 9.29
C ALA A 22 11.01 -22.76 9.51
N HIS A 23 12.33 -22.61 9.43
CA HIS A 23 12.94 -21.31 9.16
C HIS A 23 12.36 -20.87 7.82
N ALA A 24 11.56 -19.80 7.85
CA ALA A 24 11.22 -19.08 6.63
C ALA A 24 12.54 -18.55 6.05
N ALA A 25 13.09 -19.25 5.07
CA ALA A 25 14.31 -18.84 4.39
C ALA A 25 13.99 -17.70 3.39
N ASP A 26 14.57 -16.53 3.67
CA ASP A 26 15.29 -15.64 2.75
C ASP A 26 14.63 -15.13 1.46
N PHE A 27 13.34 -14.77 1.48
CA PHE A 27 12.82 -13.94 0.38
C PHE A 27 13.32 -12.49 0.55
N THR A 28 14.24 -12.07 -0.33
CA THR A 28 14.87 -10.74 -0.24
C THR A 28 14.68 -9.95 -1.53
N VAL A 29 14.64 -8.62 -1.38
CA VAL A 29 14.72 -7.66 -2.48
C VAL A 29 15.92 -6.74 -2.26
N SER A 30 16.61 -6.40 -3.34
CA SER A 30 17.67 -5.40 -3.37
C SER A 30 17.51 -4.49 -4.59
N SER A 31 18.26 -3.39 -4.57
CA SER A 31 18.30 -2.41 -5.64
C SER A 31 19.71 -1.86 -5.79
N THR A 32 20.12 -1.51 -7.01
CA THR A 32 21.33 -0.72 -7.26
C THR A 32 21.11 0.78 -7.06
N ASP A 33 19.87 1.23 -7.02
CA ASP A 33 19.51 2.65 -7.07
C ASP A 33 19.06 3.19 -5.70
N ILE A 34 18.54 2.31 -4.83
CA ILE A 34 18.05 2.64 -3.49
C ILE A 34 18.56 1.65 -2.45
N ALA A 35 18.66 2.09 -1.19
CA ALA A 35 19.04 1.24 -0.07
C ALA A 35 18.19 1.56 1.18
N PRO A 36 17.90 0.58 2.04
CA PRO A 36 17.12 0.81 3.26
C PRO A 36 17.73 1.90 4.15
N GLY A 37 16.88 2.86 4.56
CA GLY A 37 17.27 3.96 5.44
C GLY A 37 18.16 5.03 4.80
N GLN A 38 18.43 4.95 3.49
CA GLN A 38 19.19 5.98 2.76
C GLN A 38 18.26 6.96 2.07
N THR A 39 18.74 8.18 1.85
CA THR A 39 18.04 9.20 1.05
C THR A 39 17.93 8.75 -0.40
N LEU A 40 16.75 8.91 -1.00
CA LEU A 40 16.52 8.63 -2.42
C LEU A 40 17.36 9.55 -3.30
N ALA A 41 17.96 8.99 -4.36
CA ALA A 41 18.66 9.76 -5.36
C ALA A 41 17.67 10.64 -6.17
N PRO A 42 18.12 11.76 -6.77
CA PRO A 42 17.26 12.61 -7.59
C PRO A 42 16.52 11.89 -8.72
N ALA A 43 17.08 10.78 -9.22
CA ALA A 43 16.42 9.95 -10.23
C ALA A 43 15.06 9.40 -9.76
N GLN A 44 14.92 9.05 -8.47
CA GLN A 44 13.68 8.50 -7.89
C GLN A 44 12.74 9.58 -7.34
N VAL A 45 13.14 10.85 -7.34
CA VAL A 45 12.29 11.99 -6.96
C VAL A 45 11.30 12.28 -8.09
N PHE A 46 10.07 12.69 -7.75
CA PHE A 46 9.02 12.99 -8.73
C PHE A 46 9.38 14.18 -9.62
N GLN A 47 8.78 14.22 -10.81
CA GLN A 47 8.90 15.34 -11.75
C GLN A 47 7.53 15.99 -11.92
N GLY A 48 7.21 16.90 -11.00
CA GLY A 48 5.88 17.50 -10.87
C GLY A 48 5.63 17.94 -9.43
N PHE A 49 4.53 18.66 -9.20
CA PHE A 49 4.09 19.11 -7.87
C PHE A 49 5.17 19.92 -7.11
N GLY A 50 6.00 20.67 -7.83
CA GLY A 50 7.13 21.43 -7.28
C GLY A 50 8.44 20.65 -7.14
N CYS A 51 8.44 19.33 -7.37
CA CYS A 51 9.63 18.49 -7.44
C CYS A 51 10.18 18.41 -8.87
N THR A 52 11.52 18.32 -9.00
CA THR A 52 12.25 18.34 -10.28
C THR A 52 13.16 17.12 -10.46
N GLY A 53 12.78 15.99 -9.89
CA GLY A 53 13.53 14.74 -10.01
C GLY A 53 13.41 14.10 -11.40
N GLY A 54 13.99 12.90 -11.54
CA GLY A 54 13.93 12.13 -12.79
C GLY A 54 12.67 11.30 -12.97
N ASN A 55 11.88 11.10 -11.90
CA ASN A 55 10.70 10.23 -11.85
C ASN A 55 10.92 8.81 -12.42
N LEU A 56 12.09 8.22 -12.14
CA LEU A 56 12.47 6.90 -12.62
C LEU A 56 12.25 5.85 -11.53
N ALA A 57 11.50 4.79 -11.87
CA ALA A 57 11.36 3.63 -11.01
C ALA A 57 12.76 3.06 -10.68
N PRO A 58 13.04 2.69 -9.42
CA PRO A 58 14.33 2.10 -9.07
C PRO A 58 14.49 0.72 -9.72
N GLN A 59 15.72 0.34 -10.04
CA GLN A 59 16.08 -1.04 -10.34
C GLN A 59 15.71 -1.93 -9.16
N LEU A 60 15.19 -3.13 -9.43
CA LEU A 60 14.87 -4.12 -8.40
C LEU A 60 15.38 -5.49 -8.79
N SER A 61 15.87 -6.24 -7.81
CA SER A 61 16.20 -7.66 -7.94
C SER A 61 15.73 -8.39 -6.70
N TRP A 62 15.15 -9.58 -6.85
CA TRP A 62 14.72 -10.40 -5.73
C TRP A 62 15.05 -11.87 -5.94
N HIS A 63 15.27 -12.59 -4.85
CA HIS A 63 15.58 -14.02 -4.87
C HIS A 63 15.10 -14.68 -3.57
N GLY A 64 15.07 -16.02 -3.58
CA GLY A 64 14.61 -16.80 -2.43
C GLY A 64 13.09 -16.82 -2.27
N ALA A 65 12.34 -16.66 -3.37
CA ALA A 65 10.87 -16.74 -3.32
C ALA A 65 10.40 -18.11 -2.79
N PRO A 66 9.36 -18.16 -1.94
CA PRO A 66 8.86 -19.42 -1.39
C PRO A 66 8.42 -20.41 -2.47
N ALA A 67 8.55 -21.71 -2.18
CA ALA A 67 8.00 -22.75 -3.03
C ALA A 67 6.49 -22.56 -3.23
N GLY A 68 6.02 -22.73 -4.47
CA GLY A 68 4.61 -22.51 -4.83
C GLY A 68 4.26 -21.08 -5.22
N THR A 69 5.23 -20.17 -5.30
CA THR A 69 5.05 -18.85 -5.92
C THR A 69 4.67 -19.00 -7.39
N LYS A 70 3.56 -18.37 -7.79
CA LYS A 70 3.02 -18.39 -9.16
C LYS A 70 3.06 -17.03 -9.85
N SER A 71 3.06 -15.96 -9.08
CA SER A 71 3.30 -14.60 -9.59
C SER A 71 3.94 -13.73 -8.52
N TYR A 72 4.46 -12.58 -8.95
CA TYR A 72 4.88 -11.51 -8.05
C TYR A 72 4.01 -10.27 -8.19
N ALA A 73 4.04 -9.47 -7.14
CA ALA A 73 3.60 -8.09 -7.18
C ALA A 73 4.64 -7.18 -6.51
N ILE A 74 4.61 -5.90 -6.85
CA ILE A 74 5.50 -4.88 -6.30
C ILE A 74 4.63 -3.72 -5.85
N THR A 75 4.94 -3.16 -4.69
CA THR A 75 4.32 -1.94 -4.20
C THR A 75 5.36 -0.97 -3.66
N LEU A 76 5.10 0.33 -3.82
CA LEU A 76 5.82 1.41 -3.15
C LEU A 76 4.82 2.32 -2.45
N TYR A 77 4.93 2.42 -1.13
CA TYR A 77 3.99 3.15 -0.28
C TYR A 77 4.71 4.09 0.67
N ASP A 78 4.21 5.32 0.81
CA ASP A 78 4.66 6.30 1.78
C ASP A 78 3.62 6.41 2.91
N PRO A 79 3.85 5.86 4.11
CA PRO A 79 2.94 5.98 5.24
C PRO A 79 2.99 7.36 5.91
N ASP A 80 4.00 8.18 5.60
CA ASP A 80 4.23 9.47 6.24
C ASP A 80 3.48 10.62 5.56
N ALA A 81 3.01 10.40 4.32
CA ALA A 81 2.25 11.40 3.57
C ALA A 81 1.02 11.91 4.35
N PRO A 82 0.84 13.24 4.49
CA PRO A 82 -0.22 13.85 5.28
C PRO A 82 -1.57 13.88 4.56
N THR A 83 -1.94 12.76 3.94
CA THR A 83 -3.27 12.49 3.37
C THR A 83 -4.17 11.77 4.39
N GLY A 84 -3.59 11.39 5.54
CA GLY A 84 -4.09 10.41 6.49
C GLY A 84 -4.34 9.03 5.89
N SER A 85 -3.94 8.85 4.62
CA SER A 85 -3.94 7.60 3.89
C SER A 85 -2.59 7.09 3.40
N GLY A 86 -1.53 7.81 3.74
CA GLY A 86 -0.26 7.63 3.04
C GLY A 86 -0.39 7.92 1.54
N TRP A 87 0.58 7.45 0.77
CA TRP A 87 0.63 7.65 -0.67
C TRP A 87 1.15 6.41 -1.39
N TRP A 88 0.36 5.86 -2.31
CA TRP A 88 0.79 4.81 -3.22
C TRP A 88 1.54 5.41 -4.40
N HIS A 89 2.84 5.18 -4.42
CA HIS A 89 3.76 5.66 -5.46
C HIS A 89 3.84 4.72 -6.66
N TRP A 90 3.71 3.41 -6.42
CA TRP A 90 3.82 2.42 -7.48
C TRP A 90 3.13 1.11 -7.10
N SER A 91 2.47 0.48 -8.06
CA SER A 91 1.99 -0.89 -7.93
C SER A 91 2.11 -1.64 -9.25
N VAL A 92 2.63 -2.86 -9.19
CA VAL A 92 2.74 -3.78 -10.33
C VAL A 92 2.27 -5.15 -9.90
N PHE A 93 1.46 -5.80 -10.73
CA PHE A 93 0.85 -7.08 -10.43
C PHE A 93 1.04 -8.07 -11.57
N ASN A 94 0.78 -9.34 -11.29
CA ASN A 94 0.79 -10.43 -12.27
C ASN A 94 2.14 -10.55 -12.99
N LEU A 95 3.24 -10.20 -12.32
CA LEU A 95 4.58 -10.51 -12.81
C LEU A 95 4.75 -12.03 -12.80
N PRO A 96 5.17 -12.66 -13.91
CA PRO A 96 5.36 -14.10 -13.96
C PRO A 96 6.29 -14.61 -12.86
N ALA A 97 6.07 -15.83 -12.34
CA ALA A 97 6.97 -16.46 -11.36
C ALA A 97 8.44 -16.58 -11.82
N THR A 98 8.70 -16.49 -13.12
CA THR A 98 10.04 -16.47 -13.71
C THR A 98 10.73 -15.11 -13.65
N THR A 99 10.01 -14.03 -13.31
CA THR A 99 10.59 -12.70 -13.15
C THR A 99 11.26 -12.58 -11.78
N SER A 100 12.54 -12.24 -11.77
CA SER A 100 13.33 -12.03 -10.55
C SER A 100 13.96 -10.64 -10.47
N SER A 101 13.69 -9.76 -11.44
CA SER A 101 14.21 -8.39 -11.47
C SER A 101 13.39 -7.49 -12.39
N LEU A 102 13.50 -6.19 -12.16
CA LEU A 102 13.05 -5.12 -13.06
C LEU A 102 14.18 -4.09 -13.22
N PRO A 103 14.46 -3.62 -14.45
CA PRO A 103 15.47 -2.59 -14.68
C PRO A 103 15.03 -1.22 -14.11
N ALA A 104 16.01 -0.35 -13.87
CA ALA A 104 15.76 1.07 -13.58
C ALA A 104 14.90 1.70 -14.69
N GLY A 105 13.99 2.60 -14.31
CA GLY A 105 13.10 3.28 -15.24
C GLY A 105 12.05 2.37 -15.88
N THR A 106 11.71 1.23 -15.25
CA THR A 106 10.65 0.35 -15.75
C THR A 106 9.35 1.12 -15.99
N THR A 107 8.75 0.88 -17.17
CA THR A 107 7.45 1.42 -17.58
C THR A 107 6.52 0.29 -18.00
N ALA A 108 5.26 0.61 -18.30
CA ALA A 108 4.30 -0.35 -18.84
C ALA A 108 4.81 -1.07 -20.11
N ALA A 109 5.61 -0.40 -20.94
CA ALA A 109 6.14 -0.95 -22.18
C ALA A 109 7.29 -1.95 -21.96
N THR A 110 7.97 -1.88 -20.82
CA THR A 110 9.13 -2.73 -20.50
C THR A 110 8.80 -3.84 -19.51
N LEU A 111 7.56 -3.89 -19.01
CA LEU A 111 7.11 -4.94 -18.11
C LEU A 111 6.97 -6.28 -18.86
N PRO A 112 7.22 -7.41 -18.17
CA PRO A 112 6.94 -8.74 -18.72
C PRO A 112 5.48 -8.88 -19.17
N ALA A 113 5.26 -9.66 -20.23
CA ALA A 113 3.92 -9.92 -20.75
C ALA A 113 2.99 -10.48 -19.66
N GLY A 114 1.80 -9.89 -19.54
CA GLY A 114 0.80 -10.28 -18.53
C GLY A 114 0.87 -9.49 -17.22
N ALA A 115 1.97 -8.77 -16.97
CA ALA A 115 2.06 -7.85 -15.85
C ALA A 115 1.23 -6.58 -16.10
N VAL A 116 0.71 -5.99 -15.04
CA VAL A 116 -0.15 -4.79 -15.09
C VAL A 116 0.31 -3.79 -14.04
N GLN A 117 0.38 -2.51 -14.40
CA GLN A 117 0.53 -1.43 -13.42
C GLN A 117 -0.83 -1.01 -12.88
N GLY A 118 -0.96 -0.94 -11.56
CA GLY A 118 -2.12 -0.33 -10.93
C GLY A 118 -2.04 1.20 -11.01
N ARG A 119 -3.16 1.86 -10.75
CA ARG A 119 -3.20 3.32 -10.63
C ARG A 119 -2.55 3.75 -9.31
N ASN A 120 -1.67 4.75 -9.37
CA ASN A 120 -1.02 5.37 -8.23
C ASN A 120 -1.82 6.59 -7.71
N ASP A 121 -1.42 7.14 -6.57
CA ASP A 121 -2.09 8.30 -5.97
C ASP A 121 -1.73 9.63 -6.65
N TYR A 122 -0.90 9.62 -7.71
CA TYR A 122 -0.81 10.75 -8.64
C TYR A 122 -1.91 10.71 -9.71
N GLY A 123 -2.62 9.58 -9.83
CA GLY A 123 -3.70 9.37 -10.79
C GLY A 123 -3.28 8.60 -12.05
N ASP A 124 -2.02 8.16 -12.14
CA ASP A 124 -1.43 7.48 -13.29
C ASP A 124 -1.19 5.99 -13.05
N SER A 125 -1.20 5.17 -14.11
CA SER A 125 -0.78 3.76 -14.04
C SER A 125 0.73 3.61 -14.29
N ALA A 126 1.54 4.26 -13.47
CA ALA A 126 3.00 4.30 -13.56
C ALA A 126 3.67 4.48 -12.19
N TYR A 127 5.00 4.40 -12.15
CA TYR A 127 5.77 4.88 -11.01
C TYR A 127 5.64 6.41 -10.88
N GLY A 128 5.36 6.89 -9.67
CA GLY A 128 5.48 8.29 -9.30
C GLY A 128 6.47 8.43 -8.15
N GLY A 129 7.52 9.21 -8.34
CA GLY A 129 8.59 9.40 -7.37
C GLY A 129 8.19 10.10 -6.08
N ALA A 130 9.17 10.26 -5.18
CA ALA A 130 8.99 10.99 -3.93
C ALA A 130 8.77 12.49 -4.18
N CYS A 131 7.80 13.10 -3.49
CA CYS A 131 7.61 14.55 -3.47
C CYS A 131 6.94 15.00 -2.15
N PRO A 132 7.63 14.88 -1.00
CA PRO A 132 7.05 15.31 0.27
C PRO A 132 6.88 16.84 0.30
N PRO A 133 5.90 17.37 1.07
CA PRO A 133 5.69 18.81 1.18
C PRO A 133 6.94 19.55 1.69
N PRO A 134 7.23 20.77 1.20
CA PRO A 134 8.36 21.55 1.68
C PRO A 134 8.31 21.80 3.18
N GLY A 135 9.38 21.42 3.90
CA GLY A 135 9.51 21.64 5.35
C GLY A 135 8.79 20.61 6.22
N ASP A 136 8.20 19.56 5.64
CA ASP A 136 7.66 18.44 6.41
C ASP A 136 8.78 17.56 6.99
N LYS A 137 8.40 16.63 7.88
CA LYS A 137 9.29 15.60 8.41
C LYS A 137 9.87 14.72 7.28
N VAL A 138 10.87 13.90 7.60
CA VAL A 138 11.36 12.89 6.67
C VAL A 138 10.28 11.82 6.46
N HIS A 139 9.97 11.52 5.19
CA HIS A 139 9.07 10.44 4.79
C HIS A 139 9.83 9.15 4.50
N HIS A 140 9.20 8.01 4.77
CA HIS A 140 9.77 6.68 4.52
C HIS A 140 9.05 5.96 3.38
N TYR A 141 9.75 5.67 2.30
CA TYR A 141 9.16 4.96 1.14
C TYR A 141 9.35 3.45 1.28
N GLN A 142 8.26 2.75 1.54
CA GLN A 142 8.22 1.30 1.76
C GLN A 142 8.06 0.56 0.43
N LEU A 143 9.17 0.04 -0.09
CA LEU A 143 9.16 -0.84 -1.25
C LEU A 143 8.99 -2.30 -0.81
N THR A 144 8.03 -3.00 -1.39
CA THR A 144 7.78 -4.42 -1.08
C THR A 144 7.61 -5.22 -2.36
N VAL A 145 8.24 -6.40 -2.40
CA VAL A 145 7.98 -7.43 -3.41
C VAL A 145 7.20 -8.55 -2.72
N TRP A 146 6.10 -8.97 -3.34
CA TRP A 146 5.19 -9.97 -2.85
C TRP A 146 5.30 -11.23 -3.70
N ALA A 147 5.44 -12.38 -3.06
CA ALA A 147 5.36 -13.69 -3.72
C ALA A 147 3.96 -14.27 -3.52
N LEU A 148 3.21 -14.47 -4.61
CA LEU A 148 1.79 -14.85 -4.58
C LEU A 148 1.58 -16.31 -4.99
N SER A 149 0.65 -16.99 -4.32
CA SER A 149 0.28 -18.39 -4.61
C SER A 149 -0.71 -18.55 -5.77
N VAL A 150 -1.09 -17.45 -6.40
CA VAL A 150 -2.00 -17.36 -7.55
C VAL A 150 -1.26 -16.83 -8.77
N ASP A 151 -1.60 -17.30 -9.96
CA ASP A 151 -0.94 -16.89 -11.21
C ASP A 151 -1.39 -15.49 -11.66
N LYS A 152 -2.69 -15.20 -11.54
CA LYS A 152 -3.26 -13.89 -11.88
C LYS A 152 -4.28 -13.46 -10.85
N LEU A 153 -4.12 -12.23 -10.39
CA LEU A 153 -5.16 -11.49 -9.69
C LEU A 153 -6.18 -10.97 -10.72
N PRO A 154 -7.49 -11.03 -10.43
CA PRO A 154 -8.55 -10.53 -11.31
C PRO A 154 -8.62 -9.00 -11.22
N LEU A 155 -7.58 -8.34 -11.73
CA LEU A 155 -7.42 -6.89 -11.72
C LEU A 155 -7.99 -6.33 -13.02
N ASP A 156 -8.91 -5.38 -12.94
CA ASP A 156 -9.14 -4.47 -14.05
C ASP A 156 -8.05 -3.38 -14.06
N ARG A 157 -7.98 -2.55 -15.10
CA ARG A 157 -7.02 -1.42 -15.17
C ARG A 157 -7.25 -0.37 -14.07
N GLN A 158 -8.31 -0.49 -13.27
CA GLN A 158 -8.62 0.34 -12.11
C GLN A 158 -8.25 -0.34 -10.80
N ALA A 159 -7.55 -1.48 -10.82
CA ALA A 159 -7.03 -2.09 -9.62
C ALA A 159 -6.04 -1.14 -8.92
N GLU A 160 -6.57 -0.37 -7.99
CA GLU A 160 -5.84 0.40 -7.02
C GLU A 160 -4.93 -0.54 -6.22
N GLY A 161 -3.79 -0.03 -5.74
CA GLY A 161 -2.82 -0.75 -4.88
C GLY A 161 -3.42 -1.52 -3.69
N LEU A 162 -4.70 -1.24 -3.40
CA LEU A 162 -5.62 -1.87 -2.47
C LEU A 162 -5.66 -3.40 -2.43
N LEU A 163 -5.40 -4.08 -3.56
CA LEU A 163 -5.63 -5.53 -3.63
C LEU A 163 -4.57 -6.37 -2.92
N LEU A 164 -3.49 -5.75 -2.46
CA LEU A 164 -2.52 -6.35 -1.54
C LEU A 164 -2.71 -5.77 -0.14
N LEU A 165 -3.90 -5.99 0.42
CA LEU A 165 -4.10 -5.87 1.86
C LEU A 165 -3.15 -6.87 2.53
N ASP A 166 -2.07 -6.42 3.17
CA ASP A 166 -1.40 -7.31 4.11
C ASP A 166 -2.39 -7.52 5.26
N ARG A 167 -2.62 -8.77 5.66
CA ARG A 167 -3.40 -9.05 6.88
C ARG A 167 -2.72 -8.48 8.13
N ARG A 168 -1.45 -8.10 8.01
CA ARG A 168 -0.63 -7.44 9.03
C ARG A 168 -0.75 -5.91 9.01
N ASP A 169 -1.38 -5.31 8.01
CA ASP A 169 -1.60 -3.86 8.01
C ASP A 169 -2.50 -3.46 9.19
N PRO A 170 -2.22 -2.31 9.85
CA PRO A 170 -3.12 -1.74 10.83
C PRO A 170 -4.55 -1.66 10.27
N LEU A 171 -5.56 -1.95 11.09
CA LEU A 171 -6.95 -1.95 10.67
C LEU A 171 -7.36 -0.58 10.13
N ALA A 172 -6.80 0.52 10.65
CA ALA A 172 -7.03 1.86 10.14
C ALA A 172 -6.63 1.99 8.66
N ALA A 173 -5.48 1.44 8.25
CA ALA A 173 -5.04 1.44 6.87
C ALA A 173 -6.01 0.64 5.98
N ARG A 174 -6.48 -0.52 6.46
CA ARG A 174 -7.48 -1.32 5.74
C ARG A 174 -8.85 -0.62 5.63
N VAL A 175 -9.27 0.12 6.65
CA VAL A 175 -10.49 0.93 6.63
C VAL A 175 -10.38 2.02 5.58
N GLN A 176 -9.32 2.80 5.66
CA GLN A 176 -9.02 3.87 4.74
C GLN A 176 -8.96 3.41 3.29
N GLN A 177 -8.34 2.25 3.04
CA GLN A 177 -8.31 1.61 1.74
C GLN A 177 -9.72 1.34 1.20
N VAL A 178 -10.61 0.78 2.02
CA VAL A 178 -12.02 0.60 1.62
C VAL A 178 -12.72 1.93 1.27
N LEU A 179 -12.37 3.00 1.97
CA LEU A 179 -12.94 4.33 1.74
C LEU A 179 -12.43 4.98 0.44
N LEU A 180 -11.17 4.71 0.05
CA LEU A 180 -10.54 5.23 -1.18
C LEU A 180 -11.26 4.77 -2.46
N LEU A 181 -11.91 3.61 -2.44
CA LEU A 181 -12.69 3.09 -3.58
C LEU A 181 -13.84 4.01 -4.02
N ASP A 182 -14.42 4.77 -3.08
CA ASP A 182 -15.49 5.74 -3.37
C ASP A 182 -15.57 6.78 -2.24
N PRO A 183 -14.68 7.79 -2.20
CA PRO A 183 -14.61 8.74 -1.08
C PRO A 183 -15.89 9.58 -0.92
N GLY A 184 -16.62 9.74 -2.03
CA GLY A 184 -17.88 10.48 -2.11
C GLY A 184 -19.07 9.78 -1.48
N ALA A 185 -19.02 8.45 -1.33
CA ALA A 185 -20.12 7.68 -0.77
C ALA A 185 -20.50 8.05 0.66
N ASP A 186 -21.75 7.75 1.01
CA ASP A 186 -22.30 7.83 2.36
C ASP A 186 -21.78 6.70 3.24
N TRP A 187 -20.50 6.78 3.61
CA TRP A 187 -19.83 5.76 4.41
C TRP A 187 -20.32 5.70 5.85
N SER A 188 -20.39 4.49 6.37
CA SER A 188 -20.64 4.22 7.78
C SER A 188 -19.74 3.10 8.28
N VAL A 189 -19.54 3.05 9.59
CA VAL A 189 -18.80 1.95 10.25
C VAL A 189 -19.36 0.59 9.84
N ALA A 190 -20.69 0.46 9.70
CA ALA A 190 -21.33 -0.80 9.32
C ALA A 190 -20.99 -1.20 7.88
N LYS A 191 -21.02 -0.25 6.94
CA LYS A 191 -20.67 -0.50 5.53
C LYS A 191 -19.22 -0.97 5.38
N VAL A 192 -18.29 -0.30 6.07
CA VAL A 192 -16.87 -0.68 6.03
C VAL A 192 -16.61 -1.99 6.73
N ALA A 193 -17.20 -2.21 7.91
CA ALA A 193 -17.06 -3.48 8.63
C ALA A 193 -17.55 -4.68 7.81
N SER A 194 -18.66 -4.52 7.08
CA SER A 194 -19.15 -5.52 6.14
C SER A 194 -18.14 -5.83 5.03
N LYS A 195 -17.54 -4.80 4.42
CA LYS A 195 -16.51 -4.97 3.38
C LYS A 195 -15.24 -5.63 3.90
N LEU A 196 -14.90 -5.40 5.17
CA LEU A 196 -13.74 -6.00 5.82
C LEU A 196 -14.04 -7.36 6.49
N HIS A 197 -15.27 -7.87 6.36
CA HIS A 197 -15.74 -9.11 6.98
C HIS A 197 -15.51 -9.18 8.50
N VAL A 198 -15.74 -8.06 9.20
CA VAL A 198 -15.66 -7.96 10.67
C VAL A 198 -16.93 -7.35 11.26
N GLY A 199 -17.17 -7.56 12.55
CA GLY A 199 -18.26 -6.89 13.27
C GLY A 199 -18.00 -5.41 13.47
N ALA A 200 -19.04 -4.56 13.38
CA ALA A 200 -18.92 -3.11 13.57
C ALA A 200 -18.37 -2.72 14.96
N SER A 201 -18.72 -3.49 16.01
CA SER A 201 -18.16 -3.30 17.36
C SER A 201 -16.68 -3.65 17.42
N THR A 202 -16.27 -4.74 16.75
CA THR A 202 -14.86 -5.14 16.62
C THR A 202 -14.07 -4.07 15.89
N LEU A 203 -14.60 -3.54 14.78
CA LEU A 203 -13.95 -2.48 14.01
C LEU A 203 -13.68 -1.25 14.89
N ARG A 204 -14.71 -0.73 15.58
CA ARG A 204 -14.54 0.43 16.47
C ARG A 204 -13.52 0.18 17.57
N ARG A 205 -13.57 -1.00 18.21
CA ARG A 205 -12.64 -1.38 19.27
C ARG A 205 -11.21 -1.41 18.77
N GLN A 206 -10.96 -2.02 17.61
CA GLN A 206 -9.61 -2.13 17.05
C GLN A 206 -9.08 -0.77 16.58
N LEU A 207 -9.91 0.06 15.93
CA LEU A 207 -9.51 1.43 15.59
C LEU A 207 -9.14 2.25 16.83
N ALA A 208 -9.87 2.08 17.93
CA ALA A 208 -9.55 2.75 19.19
C ALA A 208 -8.22 2.28 19.80
N LEU A 209 -7.87 0.99 19.67
CA LEU A 209 -6.55 0.47 20.07
C LEU A 209 -5.43 1.08 19.22
N GLU A 210 -5.70 1.36 17.95
CA GLU A 210 -4.81 2.08 17.04
C GLU A 210 -4.87 3.61 17.21
N GLN A 211 -5.61 4.11 18.21
CA GLN A 211 -5.83 5.54 18.46
C GLN A 211 -6.38 6.30 17.23
N ARG A 212 -7.12 5.62 16.36
CA ARG A 212 -7.77 6.23 15.19
C ARG A 212 -9.29 6.21 15.37
N HIS A 213 -9.94 7.19 14.76
CA HIS A 213 -11.40 7.29 14.72
C HIS A 213 -11.89 7.21 13.27
N PHE A 214 -12.94 6.41 13.03
CA PHE A 214 -13.51 6.23 11.69
C PHE A 214 -13.79 7.56 10.96
N ARG A 215 -14.34 8.55 11.65
CA ARG A 215 -14.65 9.86 11.06
C ARG A 215 -13.40 10.64 10.67
N ALA A 216 -12.32 10.54 11.46
CA ALA A 216 -11.05 11.15 11.13
C ALA A 216 -10.46 10.48 9.89
N ILE A 217 -10.44 9.15 9.83
CA ILE A 217 -9.97 8.40 8.66
C ILE A 217 -10.75 8.76 7.39
N LEU A 218 -12.08 8.91 7.49
CA LEU A 218 -12.90 9.34 6.35
C LEU A 218 -12.61 10.79 5.93
N GLU A 219 -12.37 11.69 6.88
CA GLU A 219 -12.01 13.08 6.60
C GLU A 219 -10.64 13.16 5.92
N ASP A 220 -9.65 12.44 6.46
CA ASP A 220 -8.31 12.25 5.90
C ASP A 220 -8.39 11.82 4.43
N VAL A 221 -9.05 10.69 4.13
CA VAL A 221 -9.22 10.17 2.76
C VAL A 221 -9.84 11.20 1.81
N ARG A 222 -10.90 11.87 2.26
CA ARG A 222 -11.61 12.86 1.43
C ARG A 222 -10.77 14.10 1.15
N LEU A 223 -10.00 14.56 2.13
CA LEU A 223 -9.16 15.75 1.97
C LEU A 223 -7.87 15.45 1.21
N GLY A 224 -7.30 14.24 1.36
CA GLY A 224 -6.17 13.74 0.58
C GLY A 224 -6.48 13.66 -0.91
N LEU A 225 -7.61 13.06 -1.30
CA LEU A 225 -8.04 13.06 -2.70
C LEU A 225 -8.26 14.48 -3.22
N ALA A 226 -8.87 15.35 -2.39
CA ALA A 226 -9.09 16.73 -2.79
C ALA A 226 -7.78 17.47 -3.05
N LEU A 227 -6.73 17.23 -2.25
CA LEU A 227 -5.40 17.81 -2.46
C LEU A 227 -4.84 17.43 -3.83
N GLN A 228 -4.88 16.13 -4.18
CA GLN A 228 -4.44 15.62 -5.47
C GLN A 228 -5.21 16.26 -6.65
N GLU A 229 -6.54 16.30 -6.55
CA GLU A 229 -7.40 16.87 -7.60
C GLU A 229 -7.23 18.40 -7.72
N LEU A 230 -6.94 19.09 -6.62
CA LEU A 230 -6.61 20.51 -6.65
C LEU A 230 -5.29 20.76 -7.37
N GLN A 231 -4.30 19.88 -7.15
CA GLN A 231 -2.98 19.95 -7.78
C GLN A 231 -3.00 19.62 -9.27
N SER A 232 -3.91 18.76 -9.73
CA SER A 232 -4.09 18.49 -11.17
C SER A 232 -4.56 19.71 -11.96
N GLY A 233 -5.29 20.63 -11.31
CA GLY A 233 -5.90 21.80 -11.96
C GLY A 233 -7.07 21.50 -12.91
N ILE A 234 -7.49 20.23 -13.06
CA ILE A 234 -8.47 19.82 -14.08
C ILE A 234 -9.91 20.14 -13.66
N LEU A 235 -10.31 19.73 -12.46
CA LEU A 235 -11.71 19.87 -11.99
C LEU A 235 -11.98 21.24 -11.36
N SER A 236 -13.23 21.68 -11.28
CA SER A 236 -13.56 22.87 -10.48
C SER A 236 -13.51 22.55 -8.97
N ILE A 237 -13.26 23.55 -8.12
CA ILE A 237 -13.28 23.35 -6.65
C ILE A 237 -14.64 22.80 -6.18
N THR A 238 -15.72 23.19 -6.86
CA THR A 238 -17.08 22.70 -6.57
C THR A 238 -17.22 21.22 -6.89
N ASP A 239 -16.71 20.78 -8.05
CA ASP A 239 -16.77 19.38 -8.47
C ASP A 239 -15.89 18.50 -7.57
N ILE A 240 -14.72 18.99 -7.17
CA ILE A 240 -13.84 18.31 -6.21
C ILE A 240 -14.56 18.13 -4.87
N ALA A 241 -15.22 19.17 -4.36
CA ALA A 241 -15.98 19.08 -3.12
C ALA A 241 -17.08 18.01 -3.20
N ALA A 242 -17.81 17.96 -4.32
CA ALA A 242 -18.85 16.96 -4.55
C ALA A 242 -18.26 15.54 -4.64
N ALA A 243 -17.19 15.35 -5.42
CA ALA A 243 -16.49 14.06 -5.55
C ALA A 243 -15.95 13.55 -4.21
N CYS A 244 -15.53 14.46 -3.32
CA CYS A 244 -15.07 14.13 -1.97
C CYS A 244 -16.21 14.00 -0.95
N GLY A 245 -17.48 14.00 -1.38
CA GLY A 245 -18.63 13.74 -0.51
C GLY A 245 -19.01 14.92 0.40
N TYR A 246 -18.69 16.15 0.01
CA TYR A 246 -19.12 17.36 0.70
C TYR A 246 -20.34 17.99 0.00
N ALA A 247 -21.44 18.11 0.73
CA ALA A 247 -22.67 18.75 0.24
C ALA A 247 -22.54 20.27 -0.02
N SER A 248 -21.45 20.90 0.42
CA SER A 248 -21.23 22.33 0.26
C SER A 248 -19.74 22.65 0.03
N PRO A 249 -19.40 23.38 -1.05
CA PRO A 249 -18.03 23.83 -1.30
C PRO A 249 -17.46 24.68 -0.17
N SER A 250 -18.28 25.48 0.51
CA SER A 250 -17.84 26.29 1.65
C SER A 250 -17.44 25.44 2.85
N ARG A 251 -18.19 24.36 3.13
CA ARG A 251 -17.84 23.41 4.20
C ARG A 251 -16.56 22.64 3.87
N PHE A 252 -16.43 22.22 2.62
CA PHE A 252 -15.21 21.62 2.11
C PHE A 252 -14.01 22.55 2.29
N ALA A 253 -14.08 23.78 1.81
CA ALA A 253 -12.99 24.75 1.92
C ALA A 253 -12.60 25.06 3.37
N ALA A 254 -13.57 25.16 4.29
CA ALA A 254 -13.31 25.35 5.71
C ALA A 254 -12.56 24.15 6.31
N ARG A 255 -12.96 22.92 5.97
CA ARG A 255 -12.29 21.69 6.44
C ARG A 255 -10.90 21.53 5.84
N PHE A 256 -10.76 21.77 4.54
CA PHE A 256 -9.47 21.74 3.86
C PHE A 256 -8.49 22.73 4.49
N ARG A 257 -8.93 23.97 4.75
CA ARG A 257 -8.11 24.98 5.44
C ARG A 257 -7.76 24.58 6.88
N GLN A 258 -8.69 23.98 7.61
CA GLN A 258 -8.42 23.49 8.95
C GLN A 258 -7.35 22.39 8.96
N HIS A 259 -7.35 21.54 7.94
CA HIS A 259 -6.44 20.40 7.83
C HIS A 259 -5.06 20.79 7.30
N TYR A 260 -5.00 21.56 6.20
CA TYR A 260 -3.76 21.90 5.49
C TYR A 260 -3.23 23.32 5.76
N GLY A 261 -3.95 24.15 6.52
CA GLY A 261 -3.54 25.51 6.87
C GLY A 261 -3.84 26.58 5.80
N LEU A 262 -4.20 26.19 4.58
CA LEU A 262 -4.51 27.09 3.46
C LEU A 262 -5.80 26.68 2.73
N SER A 263 -6.46 27.61 2.02
CA SER A 263 -7.70 27.29 1.32
C SER A 263 -7.43 26.60 -0.03
N PRO A 264 -8.40 25.83 -0.57
CA PRO A 264 -8.28 25.24 -1.91
C PRO A 264 -7.96 26.24 -3.03
N ARG A 265 -8.46 27.48 -2.90
CA ARG A 265 -8.20 28.56 -3.84
C ARG A 265 -6.77 29.06 -3.72
N ASP A 266 -6.27 29.22 -2.49
CA ASP A 266 -4.90 29.67 -2.24
C ASP A 266 -3.90 28.62 -2.75
N LEU A 267 -4.17 27.33 -2.52
CA LEU A 267 -3.34 26.24 -3.06
C LEU A 267 -3.20 26.35 -4.58
N ARG A 268 -4.31 26.50 -5.30
CA ARG A 268 -4.29 26.62 -6.76
C ARG A 268 -3.55 27.84 -7.27
N ALA A 269 -3.54 28.94 -6.51
CA ALA A 269 -2.80 30.14 -6.90
C ALA A 269 -1.28 29.98 -6.76
N THR A 270 -0.81 28.91 -6.10
CA THR A 270 0.62 28.62 -5.90
C THR A 270 1.22 27.61 -6.91
N LEU A 271 0.38 27.01 -7.76
CA LEU A 271 0.76 26.04 -8.78
C LEU A 271 0.88 26.69 -10.16
#